data_AF-A0A1F3BNL2-F1
#
_entry.id   AF-A0A1F3BNL2-F1
#
_cell.length_a   1.000
_cell.length_b   1.000
_cell.length_c   1.000
_cell.angle_alpha   90.00
_cell.angle_beta   90.00
_cell.angle_gamma   90.00
#
_symmetry.space_group_name_H-M   'P 1'
#
loop_
_entity.id
_entity.type
_entity.pdbx_description
1 polymer ?
#
loop_
_entity_poly.entity_id
_entity_poly.type
_entity_poly.pdbx_seq_one_letter_code
_entity_poly.pdbx_strand_id
1 'polypeptide(L)'
;MRGASALERVLKEERSNEIRAFVIWEPVLWTDFAPPSTRRLASISDARVAQYWDPNHFVSDMVTSSAWAAQEGIFTQGEKVGAKVVAWDLILLFPRGSCAGGGLPEPMFHGNPVVTRLDEARDRLRALVR
;
A
#
# COMPACT_ATOMS: atom_id res chain seq x y z
N MET A 1 0.07 -10.59 9.83
CA MET A 1 -0.81 -9.60 9.18
C MET A 1 -1.35 -10.22 7.90
N ARG A 2 -2.66 -10.09 7.64
CA ARG A 2 -3.31 -10.71 6.48
C ARG A 2 -2.97 -9.98 5.16
N GLY A 3 -2.76 -8.66 5.20
CA GLY A 3 -2.41 -7.85 4.02
C GLY A 3 -1.11 -8.27 3.32
N ALA A 4 -0.02 -8.47 4.07
CA ALA A 4 1.27 -8.90 3.52
C ALA A 4 1.21 -10.26 2.81
N SER A 5 0.60 -11.26 3.45
CA SER A 5 0.41 -12.59 2.85
C SER A 5 -0.52 -12.57 1.64
N ALA A 6 -1.51 -11.68 1.64
CA ALA A 6 -2.40 -11.51 0.52
C ALA A 6 -1.73 -10.85 -0.69
N LEU A 7 -0.90 -9.82 -0.46
CA LEU A 7 -0.08 -9.21 -1.52
C LEU A 7 0.86 -10.24 -2.15
N GLU A 8 1.59 -11.01 -1.33
CA GLU A 8 2.46 -12.10 -1.80
C GLU A 8 1.70 -13.10 -2.69
N ARG A 9 0.46 -13.43 -2.32
CA ARG A 9 -0.38 -14.33 -3.12
C ARG A 9 -0.77 -13.71 -4.46
N VAL A 10 -1.26 -12.47 -4.46
CA VAL A 10 -1.66 -11.76 -5.69
C VAL A 10 -0.47 -11.64 -6.63
N LEU A 11 0.70 -11.29 -6.11
CA LEU A 11 1.93 -11.22 -6.89
C LEU A 11 2.34 -12.60 -7.44
N LYS A 12 2.28 -13.68 -6.67
CA LYS A 12 2.57 -15.03 -7.18
C LYS A 12 1.62 -15.48 -8.30
N GLU A 13 0.36 -15.04 -8.24
CA GLU A 13 -0.66 -15.35 -9.23
C GLU A 13 -0.51 -14.50 -10.51
N GLU A 14 -0.02 -13.25 -10.41
CA GLU A 14 0.31 -12.39 -11.54
C GLU A 14 1.80 -12.45 -11.87
N ARG A 15 2.17 -13.20 -12.91
CA ARG A 15 3.57 -13.48 -13.25
C ARG A 15 4.25 -12.41 -14.12
N SER A 16 3.57 -11.31 -14.44
CA SER A 16 4.21 -10.25 -15.23
C SER A 16 5.33 -9.54 -14.48
N ASN A 17 6.49 -9.45 -15.13
CA ASN A 17 7.65 -8.71 -14.63
C ASN A 17 7.51 -7.19 -14.78
N GLU A 18 6.41 -6.71 -15.35
CA GLU A 18 6.18 -5.28 -15.57
C GLU A 18 5.64 -4.56 -14.33
N ILE A 19 5.23 -5.32 -13.33
CA ILE A 19 4.76 -4.80 -12.06
C ILE A 19 5.95 -4.57 -11.13
N ARG A 20 6.04 -3.37 -10.56
CA ARG A 20 6.90 -3.07 -9.41
C ARG A 20 6.01 -2.81 -8.20
N ALA A 21 6.31 -3.46 -7.09
CA ALA A 21 5.58 -3.28 -5.84
C ALA A 21 6.46 -2.60 -4.80
N PHE A 22 5.89 -1.63 -4.09
CA PHE A 22 6.52 -0.96 -2.97
C PHE A 22 5.68 -1.25 -1.73
N VAL A 23 6.28 -1.87 -0.71
CA VAL A 23 5.62 -2.13 0.57
C VAL A 23 6.18 -1.16 1.59
N ILE A 24 5.31 -0.31 2.11
CA ILE A 24 5.67 0.68 3.11
C ILE A 24 5.13 0.20 4.45
N TRP A 25 6.04 0.02 5.39
CA TRP A 25 5.73 -0.33 6.76
C TRP A 25 5.76 0.93 7.60
N GLU A 26 4.69 1.20 8.33
CA GLU A 26 4.54 2.37 9.19
C GLU A 26 4.15 1.94 10.61
N PRO A 27 4.57 2.66 11.67
CA PRO A 27 4.22 2.34 13.05
C PRO A 27 2.75 2.70 13.34
N VAL A 28 1.91 1.71 13.63
CA VAL A 28 0.48 1.98 13.90
C VAL A 28 0.22 2.02 15.41
N LEU A 29 0.89 1.12 16.14
CA LEU A 29 0.74 1.03 17.60
C LEU A 29 1.79 1.90 18.29
N TRP A 30 1.45 2.39 19.48
CA TRP A 30 2.40 3.12 20.34
C TRP A 30 3.64 2.27 20.72
N THR A 31 3.60 0.95 20.51
CA THR A 31 4.71 0.02 20.73
C THR A 31 5.56 -0.26 19.49
N ASP A 32 5.22 0.28 18.31
CA ASP A 32 5.94 0.01 17.05
C ASP A 32 7.20 0.90 16.93
N PHE A 33 8.16 0.71 17.84
CA PHE A 33 9.38 1.52 17.90
C PHE A 33 10.44 1.14 16.85
N ALA A 34 10.21 0.09 16.08
CA ALA A 34 11.19 -0.50 15.18
C ALA A 34 10.50 -1.06 13.93
N PRO A 35 11.23 -1.18 12.81
CA PRO A 35 10.71 -1.84 11.62
C PRO A 35 10.27 -3.28 11.92
N PRO A 36 9.39 -3.84 11.08
CA PRO A 36 9.09 -5.27 11.07
C PRO A 36 10.33 -6.16 11.20
N SER A 37 10.23 -7.21 12.00
CA SER A 37 11.31 -8.19 12.12
C SER A 37 11.65 -8.84 10.79
N THR A 38 12.88 -9.36 10.65
CA THR A 38 13.35 -10.05 9.43
C THR A 38 12.40 -11.17 9.00
N ARG A 39 11.84 -11.92 9.95
CA ARG A 39 10.83 -12.96 9.68
C ARG A 39 9.57 -12.39 9.04
N ARG A 40 9.15 -11.19 9.44
CA ARG A 40 7.97 -10.52 8.89
C ARG A 40 8.25 -9.99 7.48
N LEU A 41 9.41 -9.36 7.27
CA LEU A 41 9.83 -8.92 5.93
C LEU A 41 9.90 -10.10 4.96
N ALA A 42 10.43 -11.26 5.40
CA ALA A 42 10.54 -12.48 4.60
C ALA A 42 9.20 -13.11 4.20
N SER A 43 8.07 -12.67 4.78
CA SER A 43 6.74 -13.13 4.36
C SER A 43 6.32 -12.61 2.98
N ILE A 44 7.02 -11.60 2.46
CA ILE A 44 6.87 -11.09 1.11
C ILE A 44 8.22 -11.31 0.41
N SER A 45 8.28 -12.35 -0.43
CA SER A 45 9.53 -12.85 -1.02
C SER A 45 9.66 -12.55 -2.51
N ASP A 46 8.61 -12.00 -3.12
CA ASP A 46 8.58 -11.66 -4.53
C ASP A 46 9.68 -10.64 -4.90
N ALA A 47 10.49 -10.95 -5.92
CA ALA A 47 11.62 -10.13 -6.35
C ALA A 47 11.22 -8.75 -6.91
N ARG A 48 9.94 -8.57 -7.28
CA ARG A 48 9.39 -7.28 -7.73
C ARG A 48 9.09 -6.34 -6.58
N VAL A 49 9.14 -6.82 -5.34
CA VAL A 49 8.84 -6.03 -4.14
C VAL A 49 10.12 -5.36 -3.61
N ALA A 50 10.02 -4.06 -3.36
CA ALA A 50 10.93 -3.35 -2.47
C ALA A 50 10.18 -2.92 -1.20
N GLN A 51 10.77 -3.20 -0.04
CA GLN A 51 10.15 -2.92 1.26
C GLN A 51 10.89 -1.78 1.96
N TYR A 52 10.14 -0.85 2.55
CA TYR A 52 10.69 0.32 3.25
C TYR A 52 10.01 0.51 4.61
N TRP A 53 10.75 1.07 5.56
CA TRP A 53 10.25 1.51 6.85
C TRP A 53 10.08 3.03 6.84
N ASP A 54 8.87 3.50 7.14
CA ASP A 54 8.54 4.92 7.23
C ASP A 54 8.05 5.25 8.66
N PRO A 55 8.98 5.51 9.59
CA PRO A 55 8.61 5.80 10.98
C PRO A 55 7.91 7.15 11.16
N ASN A 56 7.96 8.02 10.15
CA ASN A 56 7.48 9.40 10.25
C ASN A 56 6.16 9.61 9.51
N HIS A 57 5.59 8.55 8.93
CA HIS A 57 4.32 8.60 8.19
C HIS A 57 4.33 9.54 6.98
N PHE A 58 5.46 9.69 6.30
CA PHE A 58 5.55 10.55 5.11
C PHE A 58 4.62 10.09 3.99
N VAL A 59 4.53 8.77 3.76
CA VAL A 59 3.63 8.23 2.73
C VAL A 59 2.18 8.43 3.16
N SER A 60 1.83 8.09 4.40
CA SER A 60 0.50 8.38 4.95
C SER A 60 0.10 9.86 4.83
N ASP A 61 0.98 10.79 5.19
CA ASP A 61 0.74 12.23 5.08
C ASP A 61 0.50 12.65 3.61
N MET A 62 1.27 12.09 2.67
CA MET A 62 1.13 12.38 1.23
C MET A 62 -0.19 11.85 0.65
N VAL A 63 -0.58 10.64 1.05
CA VAL A 63 -1.82 10.03 0.56
C VAL A 63 -3.03 10.74 1.18
N THR A 64 -3.01 11.00 2.49
CA THR A 64 -4.10 11.68 3.22
C THR A 64 -4.30 13.14 2.78
N SER A 65 -3.24 13.81 2.34
CA SER A 65 -3.30 15.18 1.82
C SER A 65 -3.70 15.27 0.34
N SER A 66 -3.87 14.14 -0.35
CA SER A 66 -4.21 14.14 -1.78
C SER A 66 -5.69 14.47 -2.02
N ALA A 67 -5.97 15.15 -3.13
CA ALA A 67 -7.34 15.59 -3.47
C ALA A 67 -8.30 14.42 -3.72
N TRP A 68 -7.83 13.37 -4.42
CA TRP A 68 -8.63 12.18 -4.72
C TRP A 68 -9.01 11.43 -3.44
N ALA A 69 -8.09 11.32 -2.49
CA ALA A 69 -8.35 10.66 -1.22
C ALA A 69 -9.44 11.33 -0.39
N ALA A 70 -9.48 12.66 -0.40
CA ALA A 70 -10.49 13.43 0.28
C ALA A 70 -11.88 13.24 -0.36
N GLN A 71 -11.94 13.24 -1.71
CA GLN A 71 -13.18 13.02 -2.45
C GLN A 71 -13.78 11.64 -2.20
N GLU A 72 -12.94 10.60 -2.19
CA GLU A 72 -13.35 9.20 -2.04
C GLU A 72 -13.52 8.77 -0.57
N GLY A 73 -13.31 9.68 0.39
CA GLY A 73 -13.51 9.43 1.81
C GLY A 73 -12.58 8.36 2.41
N ILE A 74 -11.48 8.04 1.74
CA ILE A 74 -10.60 6.88 2.04
C ILE A 74 -10.09 6.91 3.48
N PHE A 75 -9.80 8.12 3.99
CA PHE A 75 -9.20 8.32 5.31
C PHE A 75 -10.19 8.78 6.38
N THR A 76 -11.47 8.85 6.06
CA THR A 76 -12.51 9.02 7.10
C THR A 76 -12.53 7.84 8.09
N GLN A 77 -11.87 6.72 7.74
CA GLN A 77 -11.69 5.52 8.57
C GLN A 77 -10.22 5.17 8.90
N GLY A 78 -9.25 6.05 8.61
CA GLY A 78 -7.85 5.82 8.99
C GLY A 78 -7.68 5.77 10.51
N GLU A 79 -6.73 4.99 11.02
CA GLU A 79 -6.45 4.96 12.45
C GLU A 79 -5.72 6.24 12.85
N LYS A 80 -6.26 6.95 13.84
CA LYS A 80 -5.61 8.13 14.40
C LYS A 80 -4.51 7.67 15.35
N VAL A 81 -3.27 7.89 14.95
CA VAL A 81 -2.08 7.63 15.77
C VAL A 81 -1.57 8.97 16.28
N GLY A 82 -1.98 9.32 17.50
CA GLY A 82 -1.76 10.67 18.05
C GLY A 82 -2.48 11.74 17.21
N ALA A 83 -1.71 12.68 16.66
CA ALA A 83 -2.22 13.75 15.81
C ALA A 83 -2.27 13.38 14.31
N LYS A 84 -1.74 12.21 13.92
CA LYS A 84 -1.66 11.78 12.52
C LYS A 84 -2.74 10.77 12.17
N VAL A 85 -3.08 10.70 10.89
CA VAL A 85 -3.92 9.64 10.32
C VAL A 85 -3.01 8.71 9.54
N VAL A 86 -2.97 7.44 9.94
CA VAL A 86 -2.14 6.42 9.28
C VAL A 86 -3.00 5.67 8.27
N ALA A 87 -2.55 5.66 7.02
CA ALA A 87 -3.10 4.91 5.90
C ALA A 87 -2.68 3.43 5.98
N TRP A 88 -3.19 2.73 6.99
CA TRP A 88 -2.90 1.31 7.20
C TRP A 88 -3.80 0.41 6.32
N ASP A 89 -3.29 -0.77 5.96
CA ASP A 89 -3.96 -1.72 5.06
C ASP A 89 -4.53 -1.01 3.81
N LEU A 90 -3.67 -0.33 3.04
CA LEU A 90 -4.02 0.36 1.79
C LEU A 90 -3.18 -0.19 0.63
N ILE A 91 -3.83 -0.48 -0.49
CA ILE A 91 -3.20 -0.77 -1.79
C ILE A 91 -3.55 0.34 -2.74
N LEU A 92 -2.56 0.86 -3.44
CA LEU A 92 -2.70 1.83 -4.52
C LEU A 92 -2.08 1.24 -5.79
N LEU A 93 -2.81 1.27 -6.90
CA LEU A 93 -2.29 0.86 -8.21
C LEU A 93 -2.16 2.09 -9.11
N PHE A 94 -1.00 2.21 -9.75
CA PHE A 94 -0.68 3.31 -10.64
C PHE A 94 -0.35 2.77 -12.04
N PRO A 95 -0.80 3.45 -13.10
CA PRO A 95 -0.32 3.16 -14.45
C PRO A 95 1.20 3.30 -14.56
N ARG A 96 1.79 2.54 -15.48
CA ARG A 96 3.22 2.68 -15.81
C ARG A 96 3.53 4.13 -16.22
N GLY A 97 4.61 4.69 -15.68
CA GLY A 97 5.04 6.06 -15.98
C GLY A 97 4.40 7.15 -15.11
N SER A 98 3.53 6.77 -14.17
CA SER A 98 3.00 7.71 -13.16
C SER A 98 4.15 8.33 -12.36
N CYS A 99 4.12 9.66 -12.20
CA CYS A 99 5.15 10.41 -11.49
C CYS A 99 4.52 11.32 -10.42
N ALA A 100 5.18 11.41 -9.28
CA ALA A 100 4.79 12.32 -8.20
C ALA A 100 5.30 13.74 -8.49
N GLY A 101 4.63 14.46 -9.40
CA GLY A 101 4.97 15.84 -9.76
C GLY A 101 4.53 16.87 -8.71
N GLY A 102 4.88 16.67 -7.43
CA GLY A 102 4.48 17.52 -6.29
C GLY A 102 3.49 16.88 -5.31
N GLY A 103 3.07 15.65 -5.56
CA GLY A 103 2.19 14.84 -4.71
C GLY A 103 1.91 13.49 -5.37
N LEU A 104 1.24 12.57 -4.69
CA LEU A 104 0.85 11.30 -5.32
C LEU A 104 -0.17 11.55 -6.43
N PRO A 105 0.02 11.00 -7.64
CA PRO A 105 -1.00 11.04 -8.68
C PRO A 105 -2.26 10.30 -8.20
N GLU A 106 -3.36 10.48 -8.91
CA GLU A 106 -4.55 9.66 -8.66
C GLU A 106 -4.27 8.21 -9.06
N PRO A 107 -4.47 7.24 -8.16
CA PRO A 107 -4.32 5.83 -8.49
C PRO A 107 -5.50 5.38 -9.34
N MET A 108 -5.26 4.48 -10.29
CA MET A 108 -6.37 3.86 -11.04
C MET A 108 -7.19 2.88 -10.19
N PHE A 109 -6.66 2.49 -9.02
CA PHE A 109 -7.35 1.69 -8.04
C PHE A 109 -6.77 1.96 -6.65
N HIS A 110 -7.65 2.05 -5.66
CA HIS A 110 -7.28 1.98 -4.25
C HIS A 110 -8.19 1.01 -3.49
N GLY A 111 -7.66 0.32 -2.48
CA GLY A 111 -8.47 -0.59 -1.67
C GLY A 111 -7.78 -1.07 -0.42
N ASN A 112 -8.58 -1.56 0.53
CA ASN A 112 -8.07 -2.01 1.82
C ASN A 112 -7.99 -3.55 1.85
N PRO A 113 -6.82 -4.18 1.71
CA PRO A 113 -6.67 -5.64 1.57
C PRO A 113 -7.23 -6.49 2.73
N VAL A 114 -7.31 -5.97 3.96
CA VAL A 114 -7.88 -6.70 5.11
C VAL A 114 -9.39 -6.46 5.24
N VAL A 115 -9.89 -5.43 4.55
CA VAL A 115 -11.28 -5.01 4.31
C VAL A 115 -12.16 -6.16 3.79
N THR A 116 -12.16 -6.29 2.45
CA THR A 116 -12.85 -7.33 1.67
C THR A 116 -12.53 -7.24 0.17
N ARG A 117 -11.39 -6.64 -0.24
CA ARG A 117 -11.16 -6.19 -1.65
C ARG A 117 -9.96 -6.81 -2.37
N LEU A 118 -9.44 -7.95 -1.91
CA LEU A 118 -8.28 -8.59 -2.54
C LEU A 118 -8.56 -9.12 -3.95
N ASP A 119 -9.77 -9.63 -4.19
CA ASP A 119 -10.16 -10.13 -5.52
C ASP A 119 -10.27 -8.99 -6.54
N GLU A 120 -10.82 -7.85 -6.14
CA GLU A 120 -10.90 -6.65 -7.00
C GLU A 120 -9.51 -6.08 -7.31
N ALA A 121 -8.62 -6.02 -6.32
CA ALA A 121 -7.23 -5.60 -6.52
C ALA A 121 -6.52 -6.52 -7.53
N ARG A 122 -6.75 -7.83 -7.45
CA ARG A 122 -6.21 -8.82 -8.39
C ARG A 122 -6.72 -8.59 -9.82
N ASP A 123 -8.02 -8.37 -10.00
CA ASP A 123 -8.60 -8.16 -11.33
C ASP A 123 -8.10 -6.87 -11.99
N ARG A 124 -7.93 -5.79 -11.21
CA ARG A 124 -7.34 -4.54 -11.70
C ARG A 124 -5.87 -4.67 -12.03
N LEU A 125 -5.12 -5.42 -11.22
CA LEU A 125 -3.70 -5.67 -11.46
C LEU A 125 -3.47 -6.49 -12.75
N ARG A 126 -4.38 -7.41 -13.10
CA ARG A 126 -4.36 -8.08 -14.42
C ARG A 126 -4.65 -7.15 -15.59
N ALA A 127 -5.52 -6.16 -15.40
CA ALA A 127 -5.84 -5.18 -16.43
C ALA A 127 -4.68 -4.22 -16.73
N LEU A 128 -3.73 -4.07 -15.81
CA LEU A 128 -2.53 -3.24 -15.97
C LEU A 128 -1.44 -3.85 -16.86
N VAL A 129 -1.50 -5.16 -17.06
CA VAL A 129 -0.46 -5.98 -17.72
C VAL A 129 -0.85 -6.39 -19.14
N ARG A 130 -2.10 -6.15 -19.54
CA ARG A 130 -2.59 -6.38 -20.90
C ARG A 130 -2.38 -5.15 -21.77
#